data_AF-A0A6G0UC14-F1
#
_entry.id   AF-A0A6G0UC14-F1
#
_cell.length_a   1.000
_cell.length_b   1.000
_cell.length_c   1.000
_cell.angle_alpha   90.00
_cell.angle_beta   90.00
_cell.angle_gamma   90.00
#
_symmetry.space_group_name_H-M   'P 1'
#
loop_
_entity.id
_entity.type
_entity.pdbx_description
1 polymer ?
#
loop_
_entity_poly.entity_id
_entity_poly.type
_entity_poly.pdbx_seq_one_letter_code
_entity_poly.pdbx_strand_id
1 'polypeptide(L)'
;MTDDYLFIYMQHRQDGFGTPIPFWIDTVEPLDGRDDEVRKACEKILILDLQPNNVTSDYNTKVIDAMYEWPFFCQGADCPPDDANTTKQAVFLSDAFYMYGRALNKTVSVNPNDTDNGTALVANSRGTFAGFSGEVTININGSREPIFYVFGLSTSGQQVIHMIIKTQSNASSVGSVRLGYEVQLFYSDERTGIW
;
A
#
# COMPACT_ATOMS: atom_id res chain seq x y z
N MET A 1 -25.32 -12.33 -26.09
CA MET A 1 -25.15 -11.01 -25.46
C MET A 1 -23.67 -10.86 -25.17
N THR A 2 -23.07 -9.79 -25.68
CA THR A 2 -21.66 -9.45 -25.54
C THR A 2 -21.44 -8.83 -24.17
N ASP A 3 -21.24 -9.68 -23.16
CA ASP A 3 -21.04 -9.29 -21.76
C ASP A 3 -19.59 -8.79 -21.53
N ASP A 4 -19.17 -7.78 -22.29
CA ASP A 4 -17.83 -7.20 -22.21
C ASP A 4 -17.78 -6.04 -21.21
N TYR A 5 -18.18 -6.31 -19.97
CA TYR A 5 -18.02 -5.35 -18.87
C TYR A 5 -16.83 -5.77 -18.01
N LEU A 6 -15.86 -4.88 -17.90
CA LEU A 6 -14.76 -4.96 -16.95
C LEU A 6 -15.12 -4.13 -15.72
N PHE A 7 -15.13 -4.75 -14.54
CA PHE A 7 -15.35 -4.04 -13.28
C PHE A 7 -14.01 -3.72 -12.64
N ILE A 8 -13.74 -2.43 -12.45
CA ILE A 8 -12.56 -1.96 -11.70
C ILE A 8 -13.04 -1.50 -10.33
N TYR A 9 -12.63 -2.21 -9.29
CA TYR A 9 -12.91 -1.87 -7.90
C TYR A 9 -11.71 -1.15 -7.30
N MET A 10 -11.90 0.06 -6.79
CA MET A 10 -10.84 0.85 -6.17
C MET A 10 -10.90 0.72 -4.66
N GLN A 11 -9.78 0.39 -4.02
CA GLN A 11 -9.69 0.34 -2.56
C GLN A 11 -8.31 0.79 -2.05
N HIS A 12 -8.19 0.85 -0.72
CA HIS A 12 -6.98 1.28 0.00
C HIS A 12 -6.56 0.27 1.08
N ARG A 13 -6.98 -0.99 0.93
CA ARG A 13 -6.82 -2.03 1.96
C ARG A 13 -5.46 -2.72 1.91
N GLN A 14 -4.75 -2.62 0.78
CA GLN A 14 -3.45 -3.26 0.53
C GLN A 14 -3.52 -4.80 0.53
N ASP A 15 -4.70 -5.37 0.27
CA ASP A 15 -4.97 -6.82 0.33
C ASP A 15 -5.54 -7.39 -0.98
N GLY A 16 -5.91 -6.56 -1.95
CA GLY A 16 -6.54 -6.98 -3.20
C GLY A 16 -7.87 -7.73 -2.94
N PHE A 17 -7.97 -8.96 -3.41
CA PHE A 17 -9.08 -9.87 -3.14
C PHE A 17 -9.08 -10.41 -1.70
N GLY A 18 -8.13 -10.05 -0.84
CA GLY A 18 -8.00 -10.55 0.53
C GLY A 18 -6.85 -11.56 0.66
N THR A 19 -5.99 -11.37 1.65
CA THR A 19 -4.84 -12.25 1.93
C THR A 19 -4.70 -12.43 3.45
N PRO A 20 -4.52 -13.67 3.96
CA PRO A 20 -4.44 -14.94 3.24
C PRO A 20 -5.81 -15.51 2.83
N ILE A 21 -6.90 -14.95 3.37
CA ILE A 21 -8.27 -15.41 3.09
C ILE A 21 -8.90 -14.43 2.11
N PRO A 22 -9.34 -14.88 0.92
CA PRO A 22 -10.07 -14.04 -0.01
C PRO A 22 -11.40 -13.57 0.58
N PHE A 23 -11.86 -12.38 0.20
CA PHE A 23 -13.06 -11.74 0.77
C PHE A 23 -14.35 -12.52 0.51
N TRP A 24 -14.36 -13.40 -0.50
CA TRP A 24 -15.51 -14.21 -0.84
C TRP A 24 -15.64 -15.48 0.00
N ILE A 25 -14.67 -15.76 0.88
CA ILE A 25 -14.75 -16.87 1.82
C ILE A 25 -15.44 -16.37 3.08
N ASP A 26 -16.61 -16.92 3.38
CA ASP A 26 -17.30 -16.64 4.62
C ASP A 26 -16.48 -17.17 5.82
N THR A 27 -16.32 -16.32 6.83
CA THR A 27 -15.58 -16.64 8.06
C THR A 27 -16.44 -16.55 9.32
N VAL A 28 -17.71 -16.14 9.18
CA VAL A 28 -18.64 -15.90 10.28
C VAL A 28 -19.93 -16.64 10.02
N GLU A 29 -20.35 -17.44 10.98
CA GLU A 29 -21.63 -18.18 10.91
C GLU A 29 -22.84 -17.25 11.14
N PRO A 30 -23.99 -17.51 10.49
CA PRO A 30 -24.23 -18.61 9.54
C PRO A 30 -23.65 -18.33 8.14
N LEU A 31 -23.02 -19.33 7.53
CA LEU A 31 -22.51 -19.23 6.14
C LEU A 31 -23.67 -19.05 5.15
N ASP A 32 -23.49 -18.20 4.12
CA ASP A 32 -24.52 -17.96 3.12
C ASP A 32 -24.48 -18.96 1.93
N GLY A 33 -23.37 -19.69 1.81
CA GLY A 33 -23.14 -20.73 0.80
C GLY A 33 -22.87 -20.18 -0.61
N ARG A 34 -22.44 -18.92 -0.74
CA ARG A 34 -22.27 -18.21 -2.02
C ARG A 34 -20.82 -17.95 -2.40
N ASP A 35 -19.85 -18.47 -1.65
CA ASP A 35 -18.41 -18.35 -1.93
C ASP A 35 -18.06 -18.64 -3.40
N ASP A 36 -18.60 -19.73 -3.98
CA ASP A 36 -18.35 -20.12 -5.36
C ASP A 36 -18.96 -19.15 -6.39
N GLU A 37 -20.13 -18.60 -6.09
CA GLU A 37 -20.81 -17.60 -6.94
C GLU A 37 -19.98 -16.32 -6.98
N VAL A 38 -19.54 -15.83 -5.82
CA VAL A 38 -18.75 -14.62 -5.69
C VAL A 38 -17.36 -14.82 -6.28
N ARG A 39 -16.71 -15.96 -6.05
CA ARG A 39 -15.42 -16.31 -6.69
C ARG A 39 -15.52 -16.27 -8.21
N LYS A 40 -16.60 -16.82 -8.79
CA LYS A 40 -16.82 -16.80 -10.24
C LYS A 40 -17.07 -15.39 -10.76
N ALA A 41 -17.75 -14.53 -10.00
CA ALA A 41 -17.89 -13.12 -10.35
C ALA A 41 -16.52 -12.39 -10.35
N CYS A 42 -15.63 -12.74 -9.41
CA CYS A 42 -14.29 -12.17 -9.30
C CYS A 42 -13.38 -12.46 -10.51
N GLU A 43 -13.68 -13.48 -11.32
CA GLU A 43 -12.97 -13.75 -12.59
C GLU A 43 -13.11 -12.60 -13.61
N LYS A 44 -14.06 -11.68 -13.40
CA LYS A 44 -14.31 -10.50 -14.25
C LYS A 44 -14.01 -9.16 -13.56
N ILE A 45 -13.37 -9.20 -12.39
CA ILE A 45 -13.06 -8.02 -11.59
C ILE A 45 -11.55 -7.77 -11.61
N LEU A 46 -11.17 -6.50 -11.74
CA LEU A 46 -9.83 -6.02 -11.38
C LEU A 46 -9.93 -5.14 -10.15
N ILE A 47 -9.00 -5.30 -9.21
CA ILE A 47 -8.93 -4.47 -8.01
C ILE A 47 -7.73 -3.55 -8.13
N LEU A 48 -7.99 -2.24 -8.20
CA LEU A 48 -6.98 -1.21 -8.05
C LEU A 48 -6.82 -0.91 -6.56
N ASP A 49 -5.69 -1.29 -5.98
CA ASP A 49 -5.38 -1.10 -4.57
C ASP A 49 -4.02 -0.44 -4.40
N LEU A 50 -3.72 0.03 -3.20
CA LEU A 50 -2.36 0.44 -2.84
C LEU A 50 -1.44 -0.78 -2.80
N GLN A 51 -0.14 -0.55 -3.00
CA GLN A 51 0.87 -1.59 -2.87
C GLN A 51 0.75 -2.32 -1.51
N PRO A 52 1.04 -3.65 -1.48
CA PRO A 52 1.09 -4.40 -0.24
C PRO A 52 2.12 -3.86 0.75
N ASN A 53 1.87 -4.05 2.04
CA ASN A 53 2.85 -3.73 3.07
C ASN A 53 4.08 -4.62 2.98
N ASN A 54 5.23 -4.06 3.33
CA ASN A 54 6.53 -4.72 3.41
C ASN A 54 6.93 -4.88 4.89
N VAL A 55 6.12 -5.66 5.62
CA VAL A 55 6.32 -5.94 7.04
C VAL A 55 6.38 -7.45 7.29
N THR A 56 7.01 -7.83 8.39
CA THR A 56 7.00 -9.21 8.89
C THR A 56 5.62 -9.57 9.46
N SER A 57 5.31 -10.87 9.52
CA SER A 57 4.03 -11.36 10.05
C SER A 57 3.78 -11.00 11.52
N ASP A 58 4.84 -10.69 12.28
CA ASP A 58 4.78 -10.31 13.69
C ASP A 58 4.68 -8.79 13.93
N TYR A 59 4.63 -7.98 12.86
CA TYR A 59 4.61 -6.52 12.97
C TYR A 59 3.39 -6.02 13.76
N ASN A 60 2.19 -6.49 13.43
CA ASN A 60 0.96 -6.05 14.09
C ASN A 60 0.97 -6.41 15.58
N THR A 61 1.40 -7.64 15.91
CA THR A 61 1.57 -8.09 17.30
C THR A 61 2.53 -7.18 18.07
N LYS A 62 3.70 -6.84 17.49
CA LYS A 62 4.65 -5.91 18.14
C LYS A 62 4.07 -4.52 18.37
N VAL A 63 3.29 -4.01 17.43
CA VAL A 63 2.63 -2.70 17.58
C VAL A 63 1.64 -2.74 18.75
N ILE A 64 0.82 -3.78 18.83
CA ILE A 64 -0.17 -3.95 19.90
C ILE A 64 0.53 -4.17 21.24
N ASP A 65 1.56 -5.02 21.29
CA ASP A 65 2.36 -5.28 22.50
C ASP A 65 2.96 -3.97 23.05
N ALA A 66 3.48 -3.11 22.16
CA ALA A 66 4.02 -1.81 22.55
C ALA A 66 2.97 -0.86 23.14
N MET A 67 1.67 -1.04 22.85
CA MET A 67 0.61 -0.23 23.47
C MET A 67 0.37 -0.58 24.94
N TYR A 68 0.68 -1.81 25.35
CA TYR A 68 0.58 -2.23 26.76
C TYR A 68 1.74 -1.67 27.61
N GLU A 69 2.82 -1.22 26.98
CA GLU A 69 3.98 -0.63 27.64
C GLU A 69 3.83 0.90 27.82
N TRP A 70 4.61 1.48 28.74
CA TRP A 70 4.71 2.93 28.86
C TRP A 70 5.30 3.53 27.56
N PRO A 71 4.86 4.73 27.13
CA PRO A 71 4.07 5.71 27.87
C PRO A 71 2.55 5.56 27.74
N PHE A 72 2.06 4.64 26.89
CA PHE A 72 0.63 4.46 26.67
C PHE A 72 -0.03 3.67 27.81
N PHE A 73 0.64 2.61 28.29
CA PHE A 73 0.20 1.75 29.38
C PHE A 73 -1.28 1.39 29.29
N CYS A 74 -1.65 0.89 28.12
CA CYS A 74 -3.02 0.54 27.85
C CYS A 74 -3.45 -0.68 28.69
N GLN A 75 -4.62 -0.64 29.34
CA GLN A 75 -5.12 -1.79 30.12
C GLN A 75 -6.63 -2.02 29.90
N GLY A 76 -7.02 -3.30 29.93
CA GLY A 76 -8.43 -3.70 29.93
C GLY A 76 -9.19 -3.30 28.67
N ALA A 77 -10.41 -2.79 28.85
CA ALA A 77 -11.31 -2.45 27.76
C ALA A 77 -10.89 -1.19 26.96
N ASP A 78 -9.92 -0.43 27.45
CA ASP A 78 -9.42 0.77 26.79
C ASP A 78 -8.40 0.43 25.67
N CYS A 79 -8.00 -0.84 25.56
CA CYS A 79 -7.12 -1.28 24.49
C CYS A 79 -7.87 -1.69 23.25
N PRO A 80 -7.34 -1.32 22.07
CA PRO A 80 -7.93 -1.75 20.84
C PRO A 80 -7.87 -3.28 20.76
N PRO A 81 -8.85 -3.90 20.05
CA PRO A 81 -8.83 -5.32 19.83
C PRO A 81 -7.54 -5.73 19.12
N ASP A 82 -7.06 -6.93 19.43
CA ASP A 82 -5.94 -7.55 18.74
C ASP A 82 -6.37 -7.99 17.34
N ASP A 83 -6.47 -7.01 16.44
CA ASP A 83 -6.81 -7.22 15.05
C ASP A 83 -5.91 -6.39 14.11
N ALA A 84 -5.83 -6.84 12.85
CA ALA A 84 -5.03 -6.16 11.83
C ALA A 84 -5.60 -4.80 11.43
N ASN A 85 -6.87 -4.48 11.73
CA ASN A 85 -7.45 -3.16 11.48
C ASN A 85 -6.89 -2.11 12.44
N THR A 86 -6.68 -2.48 13.71
CA THR A 86 -6.09 -1.64 14.76
C THR A 86 -4.74 -1.05 14.34
N THR A 87 -3.95 -1.81 13.58
CA THR A 87 -2.55 -1.47 13.25
C THR A 87 -2.37 -0.92 11.84
N LYS A 88 -3.43 -0.77 11.03
CA LYS A 88 -3.34 -0.35 9.62
C LYS A 88 -2.56 0.95 9.41
N GLN A 89 -2.73 1.92 10.30
CA GLN A 89 -2.05 3.22 10.19
C GLN A 89 -0.62 3.21 10.75
N ALA A 90 -0.27 2.21 11.58
CA ALA A 90 1.04 2.13 12.21
C ALA A 90 2.17 1.97 11.18
N VAL A 91 1.89 1.27 10.07
CA VAL A 91 2.84 1.07 8.98
C VAL A 91 3.26 2.42 8.36
N PHE A 92 2.29 3.28 8.06
CA PHE A 92 2.55 4.61 7.50
C PHE A 92 3.26 5.53 8.49
N LEU A 93 2.92 5.43 9.78
CA LEU A 93 3.63 6.16 10.82
C LEU A 93 5.09 5.70 10.95
N SER A 94 5.34 4.39 10.85
CA SER A 94 6.68 3.81 10.87
C SER A 94 7.54 4.34 9.71
N ASP A 95 6.94 4.47 8.52
CA ASP A 95 7.60 5.10 7.39
C ASP A 95 7.91 6.57 7.63
N ALA A 96 7.01 7.33 8.25
CA ALA A 96 7.23 8.72 8.57
C ALA A 96 8.40 8.92 9.55
N PHE A 97 8.49 8.07 10.58
CA PHE A 97 9.62 8.09 11.52
C PHE A 97 10.93 7.66 10.86
N TYR A 98 10.91 6.62 10.03
CA TYR A 98 12.09 6.18 9.29
C TYR A 98 12.57 7.27 8.32
N MET A 99 11.65 7.92 7.60
CA MET A 99 11.92 9.06 6.75
C MET A 99 12.56 10.21 7.53
N TYR A 100 12.00 10.56 8.70
CA TYR A 100 12.56 11.59 9.57
C TYR A 100 14.00 11.27 9.98
N GLY A 101 14.26 10.05 10.45
CA GLY A 101 15.62 9.63 10.84
C GLY A 101 16.61 9.73 9.68
N ARG A 102 16.20 9.33 8.46
CA ARG A 102 17.03 9.50 7.26
C ARG A 102 17.27 10.96 6.90
N ALA A 103 16.24 11.80 6.99
CA ALA A 103 16.33 13.23 6.72
C ALA A 103 17.26 13.94 7.72
N LEU A 104 17.12 13.61 9.01
CA LEU A 104 17.95 14.13 10.08
C LEU A 104 19.41 13.74 9.86
N ASN A 105 19.69 12.47 9.56
CA ASN A 105 21.05 11.98 9.29
C ASN A 105 21.73 12.76 8.14
N LYS A 106 21.02 12.97 7.03
CA LYS A 106 21.52 13.81 5.92
C LYS A 106 21.77 15.25 6.36
N THR A 107 20.87 15.82 7.17
CA THR A 107 20.95 17.21 7.62
C THR A 107 22.17 17.43 8.50
N VAL A 108 22.34 16.59 9.53
CA VAL A 108 23.47 16.71 10.47
C VAL A 108 24.82 16.35 9.86
N SER A 109 24.84 15.55 8.78
CA SER A 109 26.08 15.27 8.04
C SER A 109 26.63 16.49 7.29
N VAL A 110 25.78 17.48 6.98
CA VAL A 110 26.19 18.74 6.37
C VAL A 110 26.58 19.74 7.46
N ASN A 111 25.75 19.86 8.50
CA ASN A 111 26.01 20.71 9.65
C ASN A 111 25.42 20.07 10.92
N PRO A 112 26.27 19.66 11.88
CA PRO A 112 25.81 19.00 13.11
C PRO A 112 24.83 19.81 13.96
N ASN A 113 24.77 21.13 13.79
CA ASN A 113 23.90 22.01 14.55
C ASN A 113 22.49 22.18 13.92
N ASP A 114 22.24 21.64 12.72
CA ASP A 114 20.96 21.81 12.02
C ASP A 114 19.91 20.75 12.44
N THR A 115 19.92 20.30 13.69
CA THR A 115 18.97 19.28 14.19
C THR A 115 17.52 19.76 14.26
N ASP A 116 17.31 21.07 14.36
CA ASP A 116 16.01 21.75 14.41
C ASP A 116 15.70 22.55 13.14
N ASN A 117 16.56 22.46 12.11
CA ASN A 117 16.37 23.16 10.85
C ASN A 117 15.30 22.47 9.99
N GLY A 118 14.04 22.81 10.24
CA GLY A 118 12.88 22.23 9.56
C GLY A 118 12.93 22.33 8.03
N THR A 119 13.46 23.43 7.49
CA THR A 119 13.61 23.61 6.03
C THR A 119 14.60 22.60 5.45
N ALA A 120 15.75 22.41 6.11
CA ALA A 120 16.73 21.42 5.68
C ALA A 120 16.19 19.99 5.83
N LEU A 121 15.46 19.69 6.92
CA LEU A 121 14.83 18.39 7.14
C LEU A 121 13.81 18.05 6.05
N VAL A 122 12.93 18.99 5.68
CA VAL A 122 11.95 18.80 4.60
C VAL A 122 12.64 18.65 3.24
N ALA A 123 13.70 19.41 2.98
CA ALA A 123 14.47 19.23 1.74
C ALA A 123 15.13 17.84 1.68
N ASN A 124 15.64 17.35 2.81
CA ASN A 124 16.37 16.08 2.93
C ASN A 124 15.47 14.83 3.04
N SER A 125 14.18 14.99 3.33
CA SER A 125 13.20 13.89 3.37
C SER A 125 12.79 13.41 1.97
N ARG A 126 13.05 14.21 0.94
CA ARG A 126 12.73 13.90 -0.47
C ARG A 126 13.48 12.66 -0.99
N GLY A 127 12.88 12.01 -1.98
CA GLY A 127 13.41 10.85 -2.67
C GLY A 127 12.72 9.55 -2.29
N THR A 128 13.32 8.43 -2.72
CA THR A 128 12.73 7.09 -2.61
C THR A 128 13.44 6.24 -1.56
N PHE A 129 12.70 5.38 -0.86
CA PHE A 129 13.23 4.35 0.03
C PHE A 129 12.29 3.16 0.19
N ALA A 130 12.84 2.02 0.62
CA ALA A 130 12.06 0.89 1.08
C ALA A 130 11.62 1.14 2.53
N GLY A 131 10.32 1.26 2.74
CA GLY A 131 9.67 1.39 4.03
C GLY A 131 8.88 0.12 4.40
N PHE A 132 8.15 0.24 5.51
CA PHE A 132 7.21 -0.74 6.03
C PHE A 132 5.95 -0.85 5.15
N SER A 133 5.51 0.21 4.48
CA SER A 133 4.40 0.13 3.51
C SER A 133 4.86 -0.11 2.06
N GLY A 134 6.06 -0.67 1.89
CA GLY A 134 6.67 -0.91 0.57
C GLY A 134 7.55 0.25 0.12
N GLU A 135 7.58 0.51 -1.18
CA GLU A 135 8.35 1.62 -1.74
C GLU A 135 7.69 2.96 -1.40
N VAL A 136 8.44 3.87 -0.79
CA VAL A 136 7.99 5.20 -0.41
C VAL A 136 8.77 6.22 -1.21
N THR A 137 8.07 7.04 -2.00
CA THR A 137 8.67 8.17 -2.73
C THR A 137 8.05 9.47 -2.24
N ILE A 138 8.90 10.40 -1.79
CA ILE A 138 8.50 11.75 -1.39
C ILE A 138 8.95 12.73 -2.47
N ASN A 139 7.99 13.38 -3.10
CA ASN A 139 8.24 14.30 -4.21
C ASN A 139 8.80 15.65 -3.73
N ILE A 140 9.11 16.52 -4.70
CA ILE A 140 9.66 17.86 -4.44
C ILE A 140 8.75 18.74 -3.57
N ASN A 141 7.43 18.51 -3.62
CA ASN A 141 6.45 19.23 -2.81
C ASN A 141 6.29 18.65 -1.40
N GLY A 142 7.07 17.62 -1.04
CA GLY A 142 6.97 16.96 0.26
C GLY A 142 5.76 16.03 0.39
N SER A 143 5.09 15.69 -0.72
CA SER A 143 3.97 14.74 -0.73
C SER A 143 4.45 13.35 -1.10
N ARG A 144 3.82 12.33 -0.48
CA ARG A 144 4.05 10.93 -0.85
C ARG A 144 3.39 10.63 -2.20
N GLU A 145 4.14 9.99 -3.07
CA GLU A 145 3.64 9.46 -4.34
C GLU A 145 2.99 8.08 -4.12
N PRO A 146 1.73 7.89 -4.56
CA PRO A 146 1.05 6.61 -4.41
C PRO A 146 1.55 5.60 -5.45
N ILE A 147 1.62 4.34 -5.04
CA ILE A 147 1.90 3.21 -5.91
C ILE A 147 0.68 2.30 -5.86
N PHE A 148 0.03 2.10 -7.01
CA PHE A 148 -1.14 1.26 -7.12
C PHE A 148 -0.83 -0.05 -7.81
N TYR A 149 -1.38 -1.13 -7.29
CA TYR A 149 -1.32 -2.46 -7.85
C TYR A 149 -2.71 -2.81 -8.39
N VAL A 150 -2.77 -3.35 -9.59
CA VAL A 150 -3.99 -3.88 -10.20
C VAL A 150 -3.96 -5.39 -10.04
N PHE A 151 -4.79 -5.90 -9.14
CA PHE A 151 -4.96 -7.31 -8.90
C PHE A 151 -6.04 -7.90 -9.80
N GLY A 152 -5.85 -9.15 -10.21
CA GLY A 152 -6.86 -10.00 -10.84
C GLY A 152 -6.68 -11.44 -10.39
N LEU A 153 -7.39 -12.36 -11.02
CA LEU A 153 -7.29 -13.79 -10.76
C LEU A 153 -6.58 -14.52 -11.91
N SER A 154 -5.69 -15.45 -11.56
CA SER A 154 -5.11 -16.41 -12.50
C SER A 154 -6.18 -17.41 -12.97
N THR A 155 -5.83 -18.23 -13.97
CA THR A 155 -6.67 -19.36 -14.42
C THR A 155 -6.92 -20.40 -13.33
N SER A 156 -6.08 -20.45 -12.28
CA SER A 156 -6.28 -21.29 -11.09
C SER A 156 -7.06 -20.61 -9.97
N GLY A 157 -7.60 -19.41 -10.21
CA GLY A 157 -8.35 -18.63 -9.23
C GLY A 157 -7.48 -17.99 -8.15
N GLN A 158 -6.15 -17.93 -8.34
CA GLN A 158 -5.23 -17.30 -7.40
C GLN A 158 -5.07 -15.82 -7.71
N GLN A 159 -5.02 -14.98 -6.68
CA GLN A 159 -4.70 -13.56 -6.86
C GLN A 159 -3.34 -13.38 -7.53
N VAL A 160 -3.28 -12.54 -8.56
CA VAL A 160 -2.06 -12.12 -9.25
C VAL A 160 -2.04 -10.62 -9.47
N ILE A 161 -0.85 -10.04 -9.61
CA ILE A 161 -0.67 -8.64 -10.00
C ILE A 161 -0.60 -8.58 -11.52
N HIS A 162 -1.55 -7.90 -12.16
CA HIS A 162 -1.54 -7.68 -13.61
C HIS A 162 -0.81 -6.40 -14.00
N MET A 163 -0.85 -5.37 -13.16
CA MET A 163 -0.27 -4.06 -13.47
C MET A 163 0.19 -3.36 -12.19
N ILE A 164 1.29 -2.62 -12.30
CA ILE A 164 1.71 -1.65 -11.28
C ILE A 164 1.69 -0.26 -11.93
N ILE A 165 1.05 0.68 -11.24
CA ILE A 165 0.94 2.09 -11.64
C ILE A 165 1.72 2.92 -10.63
N LYS A 166 2.78 3.58 -11.10
CA LYS A 166 3.61 4.52 -10.32
C LYS A 166 3.59 5.88 -10.98
N THR A 167 3.74 6.94 -10.21
CA THR A 167 4.01 8.26 -10.78
C THR A 167 5.45 8.34 -11.28
N GLN A 168 5.65 8.93 -12.46
CA GLN A 168 6.95 9.40 -12.90
C GLN A 168 7.03 10.91 -12.72
N SER A 169 7.94 11.35 -11.86
CA SER A 169 8.37 12.74 -11.84
C SER A 169 9.43 12.94 -12.92
N ASN A 170 9.00 13.32 -14.13
CA ASN A 170 9.94 13.88 -15.10
C ASN A 170 10.33 15.28 -14.61
N ALA A 171 11.57 15.42 -14.15
CA ALA A 171 12.17 16.69 -13.75
C ALA A 171 12.25 17.63 -14.98
N SER A 172 11.15 18.27 -15.32
CA SER A 172 11.12 19.37 -16.29
C SER A 172 11.49 20.62 -15.51
N SER A 173 12.66 21.16 -15.80
CA SER A 173 13.15 22.42 -15.24
C SER A 173 12.10 23.52 -15.40
N VAL A 174 11.72 24.10 -14.25
CA VAL A 174 10.94 25.34 -14.10
C VAL A 174 9.46 25.26 -14.55
N GLY A 175 8.57 25.17 -13.56
CA GLY A 175 7.21 25.72 -13.65
C GLY A 175 6.09 24.84 -14.23
N SER A 176 6.37 23.61 -14.65
CA SER A 176 5.31 22.68 -15.10
C SER A 176 5.72 21.22 -14.85
N VAL A 177 5.30 20.65 -13.72
CA VAL A 177 5.39 19.19 -13.51
C VAL A 177 4.31 18.55 -14.37
N ARG A 178 4.69 17.93 -15.49
CA ARG A 178 3.81 16.96 -16.16
C ARG A 178 3.87 15.67 -15.34
N LEU A 179 2.79 15.33 -14.66
CA LEU A 179 2.66 14.01 -14.05
C LEU A 179 2.58 12.99 -15.19
N GLY A 180 3.66 12.24 -15.39
CA GLY A 180 3.64 11.00 -16.15
C GLY A 180 3.29 9.85 -15.21
N TYR A 181 2.73 8.78 -15.72
CA TYR A 181 2.58 7.53 -14.98
C TYR A 181 3.45 6.47 -15.65
N GLU A 182 4.24 5.74 -14.85
CA GLU A 182 4.83 4.49 -15.26
C GLU A 182 3.78 3.41 -15.07
N VAL A 183 3.48 2.72 -16.17
CA VAL A 183 2.59 1.56 -16.15
C VAL A 183 3.44 0.35 -16.51
N GLN A 184 3.68 -0.51 -15.53
CA GLN A 184 4.31 -1.80 -15.75
C GLN A 184 3.22 -2.86 -15.88
N LEU A 185 3.08 -3.42 -17.08
CA LEU A 185 2.15 -4.50 -17.37
C LEU A 185 2.85 -5.86 -17.17
N PHE A 186 2.27 -6.71 -16.33
CA PHE A 186 2.78 -8.06 -16.03
C PHE A 186 2.00 -9.16 -16.73
N TYR A 187 0.87 -8.81 -17.35
CA TYR A 187 0.06 -9.72 -18.14
C TYR A 187 -0.34 -9.07 -19.46
N SER A 188 0.19 -9.60 -20.56
CA SER A 188 -0.29 -9.33 -21.90
C SER A 188 -0.69 -10.67 -22.52
N ASP A 189 -1.98 -10.98 -22.52
CA ASP A 189 -2.50 -11.95 -23.47
C ASP A 189 -2.83 -11.18 -24.74
N GLU A 190 -1.95 -11.30 -25.75
CA GLU A 190 -2.34 -10.96 -27.11
C GLU A 190 -3.44 -11.95 -27.49
N ARG A 191 -4.71 -11.58 -27.27
CA ARG A 191 -5.85 -12.34 -27.78
C ARG A 191 -5.68 -12.53 -29.28
N THR A 192 -5.09 -13.66 -29.66
CA THR A 192 -4.99 -14.15 -31.02
C THR A 192 -6.36 -14.69 -31.40
N GLY A 193 -7.24 -13.77 -31.78
CA GLY A 193 -8.55 -14.08 -32.35
C GLY A 193 -9.73 -13.65 -31.51
N ILE A 194 -10.09 -12.37 -31.62
CA ILE A 194 -11.51 -11.94 -31.65
C ILE A 194 -11.63 -10.80 -32.67
N TRP A 195 -11.82 -11.19 -33.93
CA TRP A 195 -12.84 -10.69 -34.86
C TRP A 195 -13.23 -11.85 -35.76
#